data_AF-A0A318YPB6-F1
#
_entry.id   AF-A0A318YPB6-F1
#
_cell.length_a   1.000
_cell.length_b   1.000
_cell.length_c   1.000
_cell.angle_alpha   90.00
_cell.angle_beta   90.00
_cell.angle_gamma   90.00
#
_symmetry.space_group_name_H-M   'P 1'
#
loop_
_entity.id
_entity.type
_entity.pdbx_description
1 polymer ?
#
loop_
_entity_poly.entity_id
_entity_poly.type
_entity_poly.pdbx_seq_one_letter_code
_entity_poly.pdbx_strand_id
1 'polypeptide(L)'
;MDLPVYSTSQPSLCALPVELIQAILCNLPDLESLKSAQLTHSALYFAFIGAESQILKQILAQKIPTALLPDAFFAFDASTVEGVWTQDEVHSIIYRHRTRQISSSFPLSPQSTFKITELYRWVRHFTRHFLRQAIADPMQGRTHPPMPLYQPTSSEECRVARALYRFEIHRHLFRMREPYANYSKCSPDFLISDQWGYYFRHFPAWELEQILSVSEYLFRRVAKCGCLFLPFPRPGHTSSEI
;
A
#
# COMPACT_ATOMS: atom_id res chain seq x y z
N MET A 1 -67.52 -5.29 -16.73
CA MET A 1 -66.83 -4.55 -15.66
C MET A 1 -65.44 -5.12 -15.60
N ASP A 2 -64.50 -4.46 -16.27
CA ASP A 2 -63.11 -4.91 -16.34
C ASP A 2 -62.37 -4.41 -15.09
N LEU A 3 -61.86 -5.36 -14.30
CA LEU A 3 -61.00 -5.05 -13.15
C LEU A 3 -59.66 -4.51 -13.66
N PRO A 4 -59.11 -3.45 -13.05
CA PRO A 4 -57.78 -2.98 -13.43
C PRO A 4 -56.76 -4.03 -13.02
N VAL A 5 -56.08 -4.60 -14.02
CA VAL A 5 -54.91 -5.44 -13.82
C VAL A 5 -53.81 -4.52 -13.28
N TYR A 6 -53.63 -4.51 -11.96
CA TYR A 6 -52.41 -3.98 -11.36
C TYR A 6 -51.28 -4.90 -11.80
N SER A 7 -50.54 -4.48 -12.83
CA SER A 7 -49.23 -5.06 -13.14
C SER A 7 -48.34 -4.85 -11.92
N THR A 8 -48.28 -5.85 -11.04
CA THR A 8 -47.31 -5.91 -9.97
C THR A 8 -45.95 -6.11 -10.62
N SER A 9 -45.30 -5.00 -10.98
CA SER A 9 -43.89 -5.01 -11.33
C SER A 9 -43.14 -5.67 -10.18
N GLN A 10 -42.60 -6.86 -10.42
CA GLN A 10 -41.82 -7.55 -9.41
C GLN A 10 -40.69 -6.61 -8.94
N PRO A 11 -40.45 -6.52 -7.63
CA PRO A 11 -39.36 -5.70 -7.12
C PRO A 11 -38.06 -6.23 -7.72
N SER A 12 -37.41 -5.39 -8.54
CA SER A 12 -36.15 -5.69 -9.18
C SER A 12 -35.05 -4.86 -8.53
N LEU A 13 -33.87 -5.45 -8.36
CA LEU A 13 -32.67 -4.73 -7.90
C LEU A 13 -32.42 -3.46 -8.74
N CYS A 14 -32.71 -3.52 -10.04
CA CYS A 14 -32.50 -2.41 -10.97
C CYS A 14 -33.59 -1.33 -10.91
N ALA A 15 -34.68 -1.57 -10.18
CA ALA A 15 -35.76 -0.61 -9.94
C ALA A 15 -35.61 0.13 -8.58
N LEU A 16 -34.57 -0.18 -7.82
CA LEU A 16 -34.28 0.52 -6.57
C LEU A 16 -33.75 1.94 -6.85
N PRO A 17 -33.96 2.89 -5.91
CA PRO A 17 -33.25 4.17 -5.90
C PRO A 17 -31.74 3.99 -6.03
N VAL A 18 -31.09 4.91 -6.74
CA VAL A 18 -29.66 4.83 -7.06
C VAL A 18 -28.80 4.77 -5.79
N GLU A 19 -29.24 5.41 -4.72
CA GLU A 19 -28.56 5.43 -3.42
C GLU A 19 -28.54 4.04 -2.77
N LEU A 20 -29.62 3.28 -2.91
CA LEU A 20 -29.68 1.89 -2.41
C LEU A 20 -28.80 0.98 -3.25
N ILE A 21 -28.78 1.16 -4.57
CA ILE A 21 -27.88 0.41 -5.45
C ILE A 21 -26.42 0.71 -5.08
N GLN A 22 -26.07 1.99 -4.90
CA GLN A 22 -24.73 2.40 -4.47
C GLN A 22 -24.36 1.84 -3.10
N ALA A 23 -25.29 1.81 -2.15
CA ALA A 23 -25.08 1.20 -0.84
C ALA A 23 -24.81 -0.31 -0.95
N ILE A 24 -25.52 -1.01 -1.84
CA ILE A 24 -25.26 -2.43 -2.13
C ILE A 24 -23.87 -2.61 -2.73
N LEU A 25 -23.51 -1.80 -3.73
CA LEU A 25 -22.19 -1.86 -4.37
C LEU A 25 -21.04 -1.56 -3.39
N CYS A 26 -21.25 -0.65 -2.44
CA CYS A 26 -20.29 -0.34 -1.36
C CYS A 26 -19.99 -1.53 -0.43
N ASN A 27 -20.88 -2.52 -0.36
CA ASN A 27 -20.73 -3.69 0.51
C ASN A 27 -20.24 -4.94 -0.23
N LEU A 28 -19.83 -4.80 -1.49
CA LEU A 28 -19.22 -5.91 -2.22
C LEU A 28 -17.84 -6.25 -1.66
N PRO A 29 -17.48 -7.56 -1.62
CA PRO A 29 -16.27 -8.01 -0.93
C PRO A 29 -14.98 -7.65 -1.67
N ASP A 30 -15.04 -7.48 -3.00
CA ASP A 30 -13.87 -7.21 -3.83
C ASP A 30 -14.20 -6.53 -5.16
N LEU A 31 -13.14 -6.13 -5.86
CA LEU A 31 -13.20 -5.49 -7.17
C LEU A 31 -13.70 -6.43 -8.27
N GLU A 32 -13.53 -7.74 -8.11
CA GLU A 32 -13.98 -8.72 -9.09
C GLU A 32 -15.51 -8.86 -9.05
N SER A 33 -16.07 -8.94 -7.85
CA SER A 33 -17.51 -8.89 -7.61
C SER A 33 -18.11 -7.57 -8.08
N LEU A 34 -17.42 -6.45 -7.85
CA LEU A 34 -17.83 -5.14 -8.36
C LEU A 34 -17.86 -5.11 -9.89
N LYS A 35 -16.82 -5.64 -10.55
CA LYS A 35 -16.77 -5.74 -12.02
C LYS A 35 -17.89 -6.61 -12.55
N SER A 36 -18.14 -7.77 -11.94
CA SER A 36 -19.25 -8.66 -12.33
C SER A 36 -20.61 -7.96 -12.18
N ALA A 37 -20.82 -7.21 -11.09
CA ALA A 37 -22.04 -6.43 -10.89
C ALA A 37 -22.22 -5.35 -11.96
N GLN A 38 -21.17 -4.60 -12.29
CA GLN A 38 -21.20 -3.58 -13.35
C GLN A 38 -21.55 -4.18 -14.71
N LEU A 39 -21.04 -5.37 -15.03
CA LEU A 39 -21.29 -6.04 -16.31
C LEU A 39 -22.67 -6.70 -16.39
N THR A 40 -23.37 -6.84 -15.26
CA THR A 40 -24.68 -7.51 -15.21
C THR A 40 -25.80 -6.63 -15.76
N HIS A 41 -25.81 -5.33 -15.45
CA HIS A 41 -26.90 -4.44 -15.85
C HIS A 41 -26.47 -2.97 -15.90
N SER A 42 -27.03 -2.21 -16.86
CA SER A 42 -26.73 -0.79 -17.05
C SER A 42 -27.05 0.07 -15.83
N ALA A 43 -28.14 -0.21 -15.11
CA ALA A 43 -28.48 0.48 -13.85
C ALA A 43 -27.38 0.36 -12.79
N LEU A 44 -26.75 -0.81 -12.65
CA LEU A 44 -25.64 -1.02 -11.72
C LEU A 44 -24.39 -0.26 -12.18
N TYR A 45 -24.12 -0.27 -13.49
CA TYR A 45 -23.05 0.52 -14.08
C TYR A 45 -23.23 2.03 -13.85
N PHE A 46 -24.42 2.58 -14.11
CA PHE A 46 -24.69 4.00 -13.89
C PHE A 46 -24.63 4.40 -12.41
N ALA A 47 -25.15 3.55 -11.52
CA ALA A 47 -25.03 3.75 -10.08
C ALA A 47 -23.56 3.78 -9.63
N PHE A 48 -22.72 2.90 -10.21
CA PHE A 48 -21.28 2.90 -9.98
C PHE A 48 -20.62 4.19 -10.47
N ILE A 49 -20.85 4.61 -11.71
CA ILE A 49 -20.24 5.83 -12.26
C ILE A 49 -20.58 7.07 -11.42
N GLY A 50 -21.80 7.14 -10.86
CA GLY A 50 -22.20 8.24 -9.99
C GLY A 50 -21.51 8.29 -8.62
N ALA A 51 -20.90 7.19 -8.15
CA ALA A 51 -20.29 7.10 -6.82
C ALA A 51 -18.97 6.29 -6.81
N GLU A 52 -18.24 6.28 -7.92
CA GLU A 52 -17.07 5.44 -8.15
C GLU A 52 -16.05 5.54 -7.01
N SER A 53 -15.61 6.77 -6.69
CA SER A 53 -14.60 7.02 -5.65
C SER A 53 -15.08 6.55 -4.27
N GLN A 54 -16.35 6.74 -3.93
CA GLN A 54 -16.91 6.32 -2.65
C GLN A 54 -16.96 4.79 -2.53
N ILE A 55 -17.45 4.11 -3.57
CA ILE A 55 -17.54 2.65 -3.61
C ILE A 55 -16.14 2.03 -3.49
N LEU A 56 -15.18 2.52 -4.27
CA LEU A 56 -13.80 2.02 -4.25
C LEU A 56 -13.12 2.27 -2.90
N LYS A 57 -13.31 3.46 -2.31
CA LYS A 57 -12.78 3.80 -0.99
C LYS A 57 -13.35 2.87 0.08
N GLN A 58 -14.64 2.55 0.02
CA GLN A 58 -15.29 1.65 0.97
C GLN A 58 -14.75 0.23 0.85
N ILE A 59 -14.59 -0.29 -0.37
CA ILE A 59 -13.99 -1.62 -0.62
C ILE A 59 -12.56 -1.68 -0.08
N LEU A 60 -11.76 -0.63 -0.25
CA LEU A 60 -10.42 -0.55 0.34
C LEU A 60 -10.45 -0.54 1.87
N ALA A 61 -11.35 0.25 2.47
CA ALA A 61 -11.48 0.35 3.92
C ALA A 61 -11.93 -0.97 4.57
N GLN A 62 -12.67 -1.82 3.85
CA GLN A 62 -13.04 -3.16 4.31
C GLN A 62 -11.84 -4.12 4.29
N LYS A 63 -10.91 -3.97 3.33
CA LYS A 63 -9.76 -4.88 3.17
C LYS A 63 -8.53 -4.44 3.96
N ILE A 64 -8.26 -3.14 4.02
CA ILE A 64 -7.04 -2.56 4.57
C ILE A 64 -7.38 -1.86 5.88
N PRO A 65 -6.68 -2.17 6.99
CA PRO A 65 -6.83 -1.42 8.24
C PRO A 65 -6.70 0.09 7.99
N THR A 66 -7.61 0.87 8.54
CA THR A 66 -7.68 2.33 8.34
C THR A 66 -6.37 3.04 8.69
N ALA A 67 -5.63 2.52 9.67
CA ALA A 67 -4.32 3.01 10.08
C ALA A 67 -3.23 2.86 8.99
N LEU A 68 -3.42 1.97 8.01
CA LEU A 68 -2.48 1.68 6.93
C LEU A 68 -2.85 2.35 5.60
N LEU A 69 -4.08 2.87 5.46
CA LEU A 69 -4.54 3.50 4.23
C LEU A 69 -3.63 4.66 3.76
N PRO A 70 -3.16 5.57 4.63
CA PRO A 70 -2.26 6.64 4.19
C PRO A 70 -0.94 6.11 3.61
N ASP A 71 -0.35 5.09 4.26
CA ASP A 71 0.89 4.47 3.81
C ASP A 71 0.68 3.70 2.49
N ALA A 72 -0.48 3.06 2.32
CA ALA A 72 -0.85 2.37 1.08
C ALA A 72 -1.05 3.34 -0.10
N PHE A 73 -1.70 4.49 0.13
CA PHE A 73 -1.83 5.54 -0.89
C PHE A 73 -0.48 6.17 -1.25
N PHE A 74 0.40 6.38 -0.26
CA PHE A 74 1.74 6.88 -0.52
C PHE A 74 2.56 5.88 -1.34
N ALA A 75 2.53 4.59 -1.00
CA ALA A 75 3.21 3.57 -1.79
C ALA A 75 2.71 3.53 -3.24
N PHE A 76 1.39 3.68 -3.46
CA PHE A 76 0.84 3.77 -4.81
C PHE A 76 1.32 5.03 -5.55
N ASP A 77 1.21 6.21 -4.94
CA ASP A 77 1.66 7.48 -5.55
C ASP A 77 3.15 7.41 -5.92
N ALA A 78 3.99 6.86 -5.03
CA ALA A 78 5.40 6.62 -5.30
C ALA A 78 5.63 5.67 -6.50
N SER A 79 4.81 4.64 -6.67
CA SER A 79 4.90 3.73 -7.83
C SER A 79 4.59 4.39 -9.17
N THR A 80 3.88 5.53 -9.19
CA THR A 80 3.51 6.22 -10.45
C THR A 80 4.69 6.95 -11.08
N VAL A 81 5.74 7.24 -10.31
CA VAL A 81 6.97 7.91 -10.78
C VAL A 81 7.81 6.99 -11.69
N GLU A 82 7.37 5.78 -11.98
CA GLU A 82 8.08 4.83 -12.85
C GLU A 82 8.15 5.28 -14.33
N GLY A 83 7.27 6.20 -14.78
CA GLY A 83 7.21 6.68 -16.17
C GLY A 83 8.16 7.83 -16.54
N VAL A 84 7.97 9.02 -15.94
CA VAL A 84 8.69 10.28 -16.29
C VAL A 84 9.45 10.79 -15.07
N TRP A 85 10.51 10.10 -14.69
CA TRP A 85 11.17 10.36 -13.42
C TRP A 85 11.97 11.67 -13.39
N THR A 86 11.59 12.58 -12.48
CA THR A 86 12.35 13.77 -12.13
C THR A 86 12.52 13.90 -10.62
N GLN A 87 13.61 14.54 -10.18
CA GLN A 87 13.83 14.79 -8.74
C GLN A 87 12.71 15.67 -8.15
N ASP A 88 12.19 16.63 -8.92
CA ASP A 88 11.12 17.52 -8.50
C ASP A 88 9.79 16.77 -8.26
N GLU A 89 9.47 15.77 -9.09
CA GLU A 89 8.31 14.91 -8.86
C GLU A 89 8.43 14.14 -7.54
N VAL A 90 9.60 13.54 -7.28
CA VAL A 90 9.88 12.83 -6.02
C VAL A 90 9.72 13.78 -4.82
N HIS A 91 10.27 14.99 -4.89
CA HIS A 91 10.10 16.00 -3.85
C HIS A 91 8.63 16.37 -3.63
N SER A 92 7.87 16.56 -4.71
CA SER A 92 6.46 16.92 -4.65
C SER A 92 5.62 15.85 -3.94
N ILE A 93 5.90 14.58 -4.22
CA ILE A 93 5.19 13.43 -3.61
C ILE A 93 5.54 13.35 -2.12
N ILE A 94 6.83 13.42 -1.76
CA ILE A 94 7.26 13.39 -0.36
C ILE A 94 6.60 14.54 0.41
N TYR A 95 6.62 15.76 -0.14
CA TYR A 95 6.03 16.94 0.48
C TYR A 95 4.51 16.78 0.69
N ARG A 96 3.78 16.29 -0.31
CA ARG A 96 2.33 16.08 -0.28
C ARG A 96 1.93 15.10 0.83
N HIS A 97 2.60 13.97 0.93
CA HIS A 97 2.29 12.95 1.95
C HIS A 97 2.74 13.37 3.34
N ARG A 98 3.84 14.13 3.45
CA ARG A 98 4.31 14.67 4.73
C ARG A 98 3.38 15.73 5.31
N THR A 99 2.89 16.64 4.48
CA THR A 99 1.97 17.70 4.90
C THR A 99 0.54 17.21 5.09
N ARG A 100 0.29 15.90 4.91
CA ARG A 100 -1.05 15.30 4.88
C ARG A 100 -1.99 16.01 3.89
N GLN A 101 -1.42 16.64 2.86
CA GLN A 101 -2.14 17.15 1.70
C GLN A 101 -2.50 15.99 0.77
N ILE A 102 -2.87 14.84 1.33
CA ILE A 102 -3.53 13.78 0.58
C ILE A 102 -4.86 14.39 0.18
N SER A 103 -4.88 14.95 -1.03
CA SER A 103 -6.06 15.61 -1.54
C SER A 103 -7.22 14.66 -1.38
N SER A 104 -8.33 15.17 -0.84
CA SER A 104 -9.64 14.53 -0.89
C SER A 104 -10.05 14.13 -2.31
N SER A 105 -9.30 14.58 -3.31
CA SER A 105 -9.43 14.34 -4.74
C SER A 105 -8.46 13.31 -5.33
N PHE A 106 -7.80 12.42 -4.55
CA PHE A 106 -7.07 11.31 -5.17
C PHE A 106 -8.08 10.52 -6.03
N PRO A 107 -7.97 10.53 -7.37
CA PRO A 107 -8.96 9.92 -8.22
C PRO A 107 -8.78 8.40 -8.11
N LEU A 108 -9.49 7.81 -7.16
CA LEU A 108 -9.56 6.36 -7.02
C LEU A 108 -10.21 5.81 -8.28
N SER A 109 -9.39 5.22 -9.13
CA SER A 109 -9.83 4.40 -10.25
C SER A 109 -9.81 2.92 -9.88
N PRO A 110 -10.56 2.04 -10.57
CA PRO A 110 -10.50 0.60 -10.37
C PRO A 110 -9.08 0.05 -10.49
N GLN A 111 -8.28 0.60 -11.42
CA GLN A 111 -6.89 0.20 -11.62
C GLN A 111 -6.00 0.56 -10.42
N SER A 112 -6.13 1.78 -9.90
CA SER A 112 -5.39 2.21 -8.71
C SER A 112 -5.77 1.37 -7.49
N THR A 113 -7.08 1.11 -7.33
CA THR A 113 -7.64 0.30 -6.24
C THR A 113 -7.13 -1.15 -6.30
N PHE A 114 -7.03 -1.72 -7.51
CA PHE A 114 -6.47 -3.05 -7.71
C PHE A 114 -5.01 -3.12 -7.28
N LYS A 115 -4.17 -2.19 -7.76
CA LYS A 115 -2.74 -2.14 -7.41
C LYS A 115 -2.53 -1.96 -5.90
N ILE A 116 -3.30 -1.09 -5.25
CA ILE A 116 -3.26 -0.89 -3.79
C ILE A 116 -3.62 -2.18 -3.04
N THR A 117 -4.69 -2.85 -3.46
CA THR A 117 -5.15 -4.11 -2.85
C THR A 117 -4.12 -5.23 -3.05
N GLU A 118 -3.53 -5.31 -4.23
CA GLU A 118 -2.49 -6.29 -4.56
C GLU A 118 -1.25 -6.09 -3.68
N LEU A 119 -0.76 -4.86 -3.56
CA LEU A 119 0.37 -4.54 -2.68
C LEU A 119 0.04 -4.90 -1.23
N TYR A 120 -1.15 -4.54 -0.74
CA TYR A 120 -1.55 -4.90 0.63
C TYR A 120 -1.56 -6.42 0.86
N ARG A 121 -1.95 -7.23 -0.14
CA ARG A 121 -1.89 -8.70 -0.03
C ARG A 121 -0.47 -9.18 0.29
N TRP A 122 0.53 -8.61 -0.38
CA TRP A 122 1.94 -8.93 -0.15
C TRP A 122 2.44 -8.39 1.19
N VAL A 123 2.12 -7.13 1.53
CA VAL A 123 2.47 -6.54 2.82
C VAL A 123 1.91 -7.40 3.97
N ARG A 124 0.63 -7.77 3.91
CA ARG A 124 -0.01 -8.63 4.91
C ARG A 124 0.65 -10.00 5.02
N HIS A 125 1.02 -10.60 3.89
CA HIS A 125 1.74 -11.88 3.88
C HIS A 125 3.09 -11.75 4.60
N PHE A 126 3.92 -10.78 4.22
CA PHE A 126 5.24 -10.58 4.81
C PHE A 126 5.18 -10.14 6.27
N THR A 127 4.22 -9.29 6.65
CA THR A 127 3.98 -8.90 8.05
C THR A 127 3.74 -10.10 8.94
N ARG A 128 2.78 -10.96 8.57
CA ARG A 128 2.42 -12.15 9.36
C ARG A 128 3.58 -13.11 9.48
N HIS A 129 4.30 -13.30 8.38
CA HIS A 129 5.44 -14.18 8.36
C HIS A 129 6.61 -13.61 9.20
N PHE A 130 6.93 -12.32 9.07
CA PHE A 130 7.93 -11.63 9.89
C PHE A 130 7.64 -11.80 11.39
N LEU A 131 6.41 -11.50 11.81
CA LEU A 131 6.00 -11.61 13.21
C LEU A 131 6.09 -13.05 13.72
N ARG A 132 5.66 -14.03 12.91
CA ARG A 132 5.77 -15.44 13.27
C ARG A 132 7.23 -15.86 13.48
N GLN A 133 8.15 -15.38 12.65
CA GLN A 133 9.58 -15.66 12.83
C GLN A 133 10.15 -14.96 14.05
N ALA A 134 9.80 -13.69 14.26
CA ALA A 134 10.27 -12.91 15.40
C ALA A 134 9.82 -13.54 16.73
N ILE A 135 8.59 -14.08 16.80
CA ILE A 135 8.07 -14.76 17.99
C ILE A 135 8.70 -16.15 18.17
N ALA A 136 9.01 -16.84 17.08
CA ALA A 136 9.58 -18.18 17.13
C ALA A 136 11.11 -18.20 17.33
N ASP A 137 11.80 -17.05 17.34
CA ASP A 137 13.26 -16.99 17.43
C ASP A 137 13.75 -17.42 18.82
N PRO A 138 14.46 -18.56 18.94
CA PRO A 138 14.97 -19.05 20.22
C PRO A 138 16.04 -18.14 20.84
N MET A 139 16.61 -17.17 20.10
CA MET A 139 17.55 -16.19 20.67
C MET A 139 16.91 -15.22 21.66
N GLN A 140 15.57 -15.08 21.68
CA GLN A 140 14.88 -14.35 22.75
C GLN A 140 15.13 -14.98 24.14
N GLY A 141 15.44 -16.28 24.20
CA GLY A 141 15.71 -17.01 25.43
C GLY A 141 17.13 -16.86 26.00
N ARG A 142 18.06 -16.16 25.33
CA ARG A 142 19.43 -15.95 25.85
C ARG A 142 19.57 -14.73 26.75
N THR A 143 18.68 -13.74 26.62
CA THR A 143 18.72 -12.49 27.41
C THR A 143 17.41 -12.18 28.15
N HIS A 144 16.30 -12.84 27.79
CA HIS A 144 15.00 -12.61 28.41
C HIS A 144 14.30 -13.95 28.75
N PRO A 145 13.46 -14.00 29.79
CA PRO A 145 12.66 -15.18 30.08
C PRO A 145 11.82 -15.56 28.86
N PRO A 146 11.53 -16.86 28.65
CA PRO A 146 10.71 -17.30 27.53
C PRO A 146 9.38 -16.55 27.55
N MET A 147 9.18 -15.70 26.54
CA MET A 147 7.94 -14.96 26.36
C MET A 147 6.81 -15.98 26.19
N PRO A 148 5.65 -15.78 26.84
CA PRO A 148 4.50 -16.64 26.62
C PRO A 148 4.14 -16.64 25.13
N LEU A 149 3.64 -17.78 24.64
CA LEU A 149 3.08 -17.89 23.28
C LEU A 149 2.00 -16.82 23.12
N TYR A 150 2.36 -15.74 22.45
CA TYR A 150 1.53 -14.56 22.29
C TYR A 150 1.21 -14.37 20.81
N GLN A 151 -0.05 -14.04 20.53
CA GLN A 151 -0.49 -13.69 19.18
C GLN A 151 -0.25 -12.20 18.95
N PRO A 152 0.35 -11.79 17.82
CA PRO A 152 0.52 -10.38 17.52
C PRO A 152 -0.80 -9.61 17.61
N THR A 153 -0.78 -8.45 18.27
CA THR A 153 -1.89 -7.51 18.23
C THR A 153 -2.03 -6.88 16.86
N SER A 154 -3.22 -6.36 16.57
CA SER A 154 -3.46 -5.52 15.38
C SER A 154 -2.50 -4.33 15.30
N SER A 155 -2.09 -3.77 16.44
CA SER A 155 -1.11 -2.68 16.50
C SER A 155 0.28 -3.13 16.05
N GLU A 156 0.74 -4.31 16.48
CA GLU A 156 2.02 -4.88 16.05
C GLU A 156 2.02 -5.25 14.57
N GLU A 157 0.93 -5.86 14.09
CA GLU A 157 0.75 -6.11 12.66
C GLU A 157 0.83 -4.79 11.87
N CYS A 158 0.13 -3.75 12.33
CA CYS A 158 0.20 -2.44 11.69
C CYS A 158 1.61 -1.86 11.73
N ARG A 159 2.32 -1.91 12.86
CA ARG A 159 3.71 -1.39 12.95
C ARG A 159 4.63 -2.02 11.93
N VAL A 160 4.62 -3.34 11.82
CA VAL A 160 5.44 -4.06 10.82
C VAL A 160 4.97 -3.76 9.40
N ALA A 161 3.66 -3.72 9.15
CA ALA A 161 3.11 -3.37 7.84
C ALA A 161 3.52 -1.95 7.39
N ARG A 162 3.53 -0.96 8.31
CA ARG A 162 4.00 0.39 8.01
C ARG A 162 5.48 0.43 7.65
N ALA A 163 6.31 -0.36 8.33
CA ALA A 163 7.71 -0.47 7.99
C ALA A 163 7.91 -1.04 6.58
N LEU A 164 7.12 -2.05 6.19
CA LEU A 164 7.12 -2.60 4.83
C LEU A 164 6.66 -1.58 3.78
N TYR A 165 5.61 -0.80 4.06
CA TYR A 165 5.19 0.28 3.17
C TYR A 165 6.27 1.36 3.02
N ARG A 166 6.91 1.78 4.12
CA ARG A 166 8.00 2.76 4.09
C ARG A 166 9.20 2.27 3.28
N PHE A 167 9.54 0.98 3.44
CA PHE A 167 10.53 0.35 2.59
C PHE A 167 10.13 0.42 1.11
N GLU A 168 8.91 0.02 0.76
CA GLU A 168 8.42 0.03 -0.63
C GLU A 168 8.40 1.44 -1.24
N ILE A 169 7.95 2.44 -0.46
CA ILE A 169 7.98 3.85 -0.84
C ILE A 169 9.41 4.29 -1.14
N HIS A 170 10.36 4.00 -0.25
CA HIS A 170 11.78 4.31 -0.48
C HIS A 170 12.27 3.66 -1.78
N ARG A 171 11.91 2.40 -2.04
CA ARG A 171 12.27 1.71 -3.28
C ARG A 171 11.70 2.41 -4.51
N HIS A 172 10.43 2.76 -4.55
CA HIS A 172 9.88 3.42 -5.74
C HIS A 172 10.49 4.82 -6.00
N LEU A 173 10.73 5.58 -4.94
CA LEU A 173 11.25 6.95 -5.05
C LEU A 173 12.75 6.99 -5.41
N PHE A 174 13.55 6.07 -4.86
CA PHE A 174 15.02 6.14 -4.92
C PHE A 174 15.70 4.92 -5.56
N ARG A 175 14.95 3.99 -6.18
CA ARG A 175 15.57 2.89 -6.94
C ARG A 175 16.45 3.46 -8.04
N MET A 176 17.70 3.01 -8.09
CA MET A 176 18.59 3.30 -9.21
C MET A 176 17.99 2.76 -10.50
N ARG A 177 17.88 3.64 -11.49
CA ARG A 177 17.31 3.31 -12.80
C ARG A 177 18.46 3.21 -13.78
N GLU A 178 18.87 1.98 -14.07
CA GLU A 178 19.91 1.74 -15.06
C GLU A 178 19.48 2.30 -16.41
N PRO A 179 20.37 2.99 -17.13
CA PRO A 179 20.08 3.42 -18.49
C PRO A 179 20.02 2.18 -19.38
N TYR A 180 18.80 1.72 -19.70
CA TYR A 180 18.60 0.73 -20.74
C TYR A 180 18.86 1.37 -22.12
N ALA A 181 19.27 0.56 -23.10
CA ALA A 181 19.40 1.02 -24.47
C ALA A 181 18.08 1.68 -24.91
N ASN A 182 18.14 2.96 -25.28
CA ASN A 182 17.02 3.84 -25.67
C ASN A 182 16.26 4.55 -24.53
N TYR A 183 16.71 4.48 -23.27
CA TYR A 183 16.15 5.27 -22.17
C TYR A 183 17.09 6.43 -21.79
N SER A 184 16.75 7.65 -22.21
CA SER A 184 17.41 8.86 -21.71
C SER A 184 16.81 9.22 -20.36
N LYS A 185 17.66 9.22 -19.33
CA LYS A 185 17.23 9.56 -17.98
C LYS A 185 17.01 11.08 -17.86
N CYS A 186 15.81 11.50 -17.51
CA CYS A 186 15.47 12.93 -17.41
C CYS A 186 16.16 13.66 -16.23
N SER A 187 16.73 12.94 -15.26
CA SER A 187 17.41 13.51 -14.08
C SER A 187 18.48 12.55 -13.53
N PRO A 188 19.51 13.01 -12.79
CA PRO A 188 20.49 12.13 -12.13
C PRO A 188 19.91 11.40 -10.92
N ASP A 189 20.43 10.20 -10.58
CA ASP A 189 20.00 9.45 -9.38
C ASP A 189 20.31 10.25 -8.11
N PHE A 190 19.52 10.04 -7.06
CA PHE A 190 19.81 10.61 -5.75
C PHE A 190 21.04 9.94 -5.13
N LEU A 191 22.00 10.74 -4.67
CA LEU A 191 23.10 10.25 -3.84
C LEU A 191 22.54 9.76 -2.50
N ILE A 192 23.27 8.85 -1.84
CA ILE A 192 22.87 8.30 -0.53
C ILE A 192 22.64 9.42 0.50
N SER A 193 23.46 10.48 0.47
CA SER A 193 23.31 11.67 1.32
C SER A 193 21.97 12.38 1.10
N ASP A 194 21.53 12.47 -0.15
CA ASP A 194 20.31 13.18 -0.53
C ASP A 194 19.09 12.39 -0.09
N GLN A 195 19.11 11.07 -0.30
CA GLN A 195 18.05 10.17 0.18
C GLN A 195 17.84 10.29 1.70
N TRP A 196 18.93 10.42 2.46
CA TRP A 196 18.86 10.67 3.89
C TRP A 196 18.19 12.01 4.21
N GLY A 197 18.61 13.08 3.55
CA GLY A 197 18.07 14.42 3.74
C GLY A 197 16.57 14.53 3.43
N TYR A 198 16.13 13.92 2.33
CA TYR A 198 14.75 14.04 1.84
C TYR A 198 13.77 13.06 2.48
N TYR A 199 14.23 11.86 2.86
CA TYR A 199 13.35 10.80 3.34
C TYR A 199 13.64 10.42 4.80
N PHE A 200 14.84 9.91 5.09
CA PHE A 200 15.12 9.26 6.38
C PHE A 200 15.17 10.23 7.56
N ARG A 201 15.64 11.47 7.37
CA ARG A 201 15.77 12.49 8.42
C ARG A 201 14.45 12.82 9.12
N HIS A 202 13.31 12.45 8.54
CA HIS A 202 11.99 12.76 9.09
C HIS A 202 11.40 11.65 9.96
N PHE A 203 12.05 10.49 10.03
CA PHE A 203 11.64 9.40 10.90
C PHE A 203 12.42 9.44 12.22
N PRO A 204 11.75 9.18 13.35
CA PRO A 204 12.45 8.94 14.61
C PRO A 204 13.26 7.63 14.53
N ALA A 205 14.28 7.52 15.38
CA ALA A 205 15.22 6.40 15.36
C ALA A 205 14.53 5.02 15.38
N TRP A 206 13.49 4.83 16.20
CA TRP A 206 12.78 3.55 16.28
C TRP A 206 12.04 3.18 14.99
N GLU A 207 11.59 4.15 14.20
CA GLU A 207 10.97 3.88 12.90
C GLU A 207 12.01 3.54 11.83
N LEU A 208 13.21 4.14 11.91
CA LEU A 208 14.34 3.76 11.08
C LEU A 208 14.77 2.32 11.36
N GLU A 209 14.90 1.94 12.63
CA GLU A 209 15.21 0.56 13.02
C GLU A 209 14.15 -0.44 12.50
N GLN A 210 12.87 -0.07 12.53
CA GLN A 210 11.81 -0.90 11.96
C GLN A 210 11.97 -1.09 10.45
N ILE A 211 12.28 -0.02 9.70
CA ILE A 211 12.50 -0.08 8.25
C ILE A 211 13.72 -0.98 7.93
N LEU A 212 14.82 -0.81 8.65
CA LEU A 212 16.03 -1.62 8.48
C LEU A 212 15.79 -3.10 8.84
N SER A 213 15.03 -3.35 9.90
CA SER A 213 14.69 -4.71 10.33
C SER A 213 13.88 -5.46 9.26
N VAL A 214 12.88 -4.82 8.67
CA VAL A 214 12.08 -5.46 7.60
C VAL A 214 12.86 -5.56 6.29
N SER A 215 13.73 -4.60 5.97
CA SER A 215 14.55 -4.66 4.76
C SER A 215 15.58 -5.80 4.82
N GLU A 216 16.23 -5.98 5.97
CA GLU A 216 17.14 -7.10 6.21
C GLU A 216 16.41 -8.44 6.13
N TYR A 217 15.21 -8.53 6.74
CA TYR A 217 14.38 -9.72 6.63
C TYR A 217 14.02 -10.06 5.18
N LEU A 218 13.57 -9.07 4.39
CA LEU A 218 13.24 -9.26 2.98
C LEU A 218 14.48 -9.67 2.18
N PHE A 219 15.62 -9.02 2.41
CA PHE A 219 16.89 -9.37 1.77
C PHE A 219 17.27 -10.82 2.05
N ARG A 220 17.25 -11.25 3.31
CA ARG A 220 17.55 -12.65 3.69
C ARG A 220 16.58 -13.63 3.05
N ARG A 221 15.31 -13.24 2.86
CA ARG A 221 14.29 -14.08 2.20
C ARG A 221 14.54 -14.22 0.70
N VAL A 222 14.85 -13.13 0.01
CA VAL A 222 15.16 -13.13 -1.42
C VAL A 222 16.49 -13.85 -1.70
N ALA A 223 17.51 -13.60 -0.88
CA ALA A 223 18.82 -14.25 -0.99
C ALA A 223 18.73 -15.78 -0.80
N LYS A 224 17.88 -16.26 0.12
CA LYS A 224 17.60 -17.69 0.29
C LYS A 224 16.87 -18.32 -0.91
N CYS A 225 16.14 -17.52 -1.68
CA CYS A 225 15.48 -17.95 -2.91
C CYS A 225 16.39 -17.85 -4.16
N GLY A 226 17.66 -17.45 -4.01
CA GLY A 226 18.66 -17.47 -5.09
C GLY A 226 18.65 -16.27 -6.04
N CYS A 227 17.91 -15.19 -5.76
CA CYS A 227 17.94 -13.98 -6.60
C CYS A 227 18.95 -12.96 -6.05
N LEU A 228 19.84 -12.48 -6.93
CA LEU A 228 21.03 -11.68 -6.66
C LEU A 228 20.80 -10.30 -5.99
N PHE A 229 21.69 -10.04 -5.03
CA PHE A 229 22.19 -8.82 -4.37
C PHE A 229 21.69 -7.41 -4.77
N LEU A 230 21.31 -6.64 -3.73
CA LEU A 230 21.76 -5.26 -3.56
C LEU A 230 22.18 -5.03 -2.09
N PRO A 231 23.37 -4.46 -1.81
CA PRO A 231 23.78 -4.11 -0.46
C PRO A 231 23.10 -2.81 -0.01
N PHE A 232 22.50 -2.82 1.18
CA PHE A 232 22.07 -1.61 1.87
C PHE A 232 23.28 -0.98 2.57
N PRO A 233 23.49 0.34 2.50
CA PRO A 233 24.57 0.98 3.24
C PRO A 233 24.19 1.03 4.72
N ARG A 234 24.99 0.40 5.59
CA ARG A 234 24.99 0.72 7.02
C ARG A 234 25.67 2.08 7.19
N PRO A 235 25.15 3.00 8.01
CA PRO A 235 25.88 4.21 8.37
C PRO A 235 27.15 3.79 9.11
N GLY A 236 28.30 4.00 8.47
CA GLY A 236 29.60 3.77 9.06
C GLY A 236 29.86 4.76 10.18
N HIS A 237 30.23 4.24 11.34
CA HIS A 237 30.94 4.99 12.36
C HIS A 237 32.13 5.68 11.71
N THR A 238 32.15 7.01 11.74
CA THR A 238 33.36 7.80 11.58
C THR A 238 34.25 7.52 12.79
N SER A 239 35.18 6.58 12.66
CA SER A 239 36.35 6.55 13.52
C SER A 239 37.34 7.57 12.98
N SER A 240 37.35 8.74 13.61
CA SER A 240 38.49 9.65 13.56
C SER A 240 39.61 9.03 14.38
N GLU A 241 40.71 8.65 13.75
CA GLU A 241 42.00 8.48 14.41
C GLU A 241 43.07 9.20 13.59
N ILE A 242 43.55 10.30 14.20
CA ILE A 242 44.87 10.97 14.19
C ILE A 242 45.66 10.96 12.88
#